data_AF-A0A5C6CQ33-F1
#
_entry.id   AF-A0A5C6CQ33-F1
#
_cell.length_a   1.000
_cell.length_b   1.000
_cell.length_c   1.000
_cell.angle_alpha   90.00
_cell.angle_beta   90.00
_cell.angle_gamma   90.00
#
_symmetry.space_group_name_H-M   'P 1'
#
loop_
_entity.id
_entity.type
_entity.pdbx_description
1 polymer ?
#
loop_
_entity_poly.entity_id
_entity_poly.type
_entity_poly.pdbx_seq_one_letter_code
_entity_poly.pdbx_strand_id
1 'polypeptide(L)'
;MADLSITASVSPEDRAAIVADVVAAMRPLLSESHEPRLVDGDRMADLLGVSRPTVDRLRAAGEIPSVLLGRRRLYQPAAVVAALAAANENGSDSPC
;
A
#
# COMPACT_ATOMS: atom_id res chain seq x y z
N MET A 1 -45.53 -3.85 35.64
CA MET A 1 -44.68 -2.71 35.21
C MET A 1 -44.41 -2.92 33.74
N ALA A 2 -44.83 -2.00 32.88
CA ALA A 2 -44.55 -2.10 31.45
C ALA A 2 -43.10 -1.70 31.20
N ASP A 3 -42.37 -2.57 30.51
CA ASP A 3 -40.99 -2.35 30.11
C ASP A 3 -40.99 -1.51 28.82
N LEU A 4 -40.32 -0.36 28.84
CA LEU A 4 -40.30 0.58 27.72
C LEU A 4 -38.91 0.58 27.10
N SER A 5 -38.79 -0.03 25.92
CA SER A 5 -37.56 -0.09 25.13
C SER A 5 -37.58 1.01 24.06
N ILE A 6 -36.60 1.92 24.12
CA ILE A 6 -36.34 2.91 23.08
C ILE A 6 -35.20 2.38 22.21
N THR A 7 -35.48 2.12 20.94
CA THR A 7 -34.47 1.70 19.97
C THR A 7 -34.23 2.83 18.98
N ALA A 8 -33.00 3.33 18.89
CA ALA A 8 -32.60 4.29 17.89
C ALA A 8 -32.05 3.54 16.66
N SER A 9 -32.66 3.74 15.50
CA SER A 9 -32.15 3.23 14.22
C SER A 9 -31.31 4.30 13.55
N VAL A 10 -30.07 3.95 13.17
CA VAL A 10 -29.21 4.82 12.36
C VAL A 10 -29.60 4.67 10.90
N SER A 11 -29.86 5.77 10.19
CA SER A 11 -30.16 5.71 8.77
C SER A 11 -28.92 5.27 7.96
N PRO A 12 -29.08 4.74 6.74
CA PRO A 12 -27.93 4.38 5.89
C PRO A 12 -27.00 5.56 5.59
N GLU A 13 -27.56 6.77 5.48
CA GLU A 13 -26.84 8.00 5.22
C GLU A 13 -26.04 8.44 6.46
N ASP A 14 -26.65 8.46 7.63
CA ASP A 14 -25.97 8.75 8.89
C ASP A 14 -24.85 7.73 9.16
N ARG A 15 -25.10 6.46 8.85
CA ARG A 15 -24.08 5.41 8.95
C ARG A 15 -22.90 5.69 8.02
N ALA A 16 -23.15 6.12 6.79
CA ALA A 16 -22.09 6.45 5.84
C ALA A 16 -21.26 7.66 6.32
N ALA A 17 -21.92 8.70 6.84
CA ALA A 17 -21.26 9.87 7.43
C ALA A 17 -20.39 9.50 8.63
N ILE A 18 -20.93 8.71 9.57
CA ILE A 18 -20.20 8.22 10.74
C ILE A 18 -18.98 7.40 10.31
N VAL A 19 -19.11 6.51 9.33
CA VAL A 19 -17.98 5.70 8.83
C VAL A 19 -16.92 6.58 8.20
N ALA A 20 -17.30 7.57 7.39
CA ALA A 20 -16.36 8.50 6.77
C ALA A 20 -15.56 9.28 7.83
N ASP A 21 -16.24 9.79 8.85
CA ASP A 21 -15.62 10.53 9.95
C ASP A 21 -14.68 9.66 10.78
N VAL A 22 -15.10 8.43 11.11
CA VAL A 22 -14.25 7.47 11.83
C VAL A 22 -13.00 7.13 11.02
N VAL A 23 -13.13 6.85 9.72
CA VAL A 23 -11.99 6.55 8.86
C VAL A 23 -11.04 7.76 8.76
N ALA A 24 -11.59 8.98 8.64
CA ALA A 24 -10.79 10.20 8.63
C ALA A 24 -10.03 10.39 9.95
N ALA A 25 -10.68 10.15 11.10
CA ALA A 25 -10.08 10.25 12.42
C ALA A 25 -9.01 9.17 12.68
N MET A 26 -9.18 7.97 12.13
CA MET A 26 -8.21 6.86 12.26
C MET A 26 -7.02 6.97 11.31
N ARG A 27 -7.12 7.75 10.22
CA ARG A 27 -6.08 7.87 9.19
C ARG A 27 -4.69 8.24 9.74
N PRO A 28 -4.53 9.15 10.72
CA PRO A 28 -3.23 9.45 11.33
C PRO A 28 -2.62 8.25 12.06
N LEU A 29 -3.43 7.49 12.81
CA LEU A 29 -2.99 6.30 13.56
C LEU A 29 -2.55 5.16 12.63
N LEU A 30 -3.24 5.00 11.50
CA LEU A 30 -2.85 4.06 10.45
C LEU A 30 -1.53 4.49 9.80
N SER A 31 -1.34 5.80 9.58
CA SER A 31 -0.12 6.35 8.97
C SER A 31 1.12 6.18 9.85
N GLU A 32 0.99 6.35 11.17
CA GLU A 32 2.08 6.11 12.13
C GLU A 32 2.51 4.64 12.21
N SER A 33 1.59 3.71 11.94
CA SER A 33 1.89 2.26 11.88
C SER A 33 2.70 1.88 10.62
N HIS A 34 2.71 2.75 9.61
CA HIS A 34 3.47 2.61 8.37
C HIS A 34 4.69 3.53 8.35
N GLU A 35 5.54 3.42 9.37
CA GLU A 35 6.90 3.94 9.24
C GLU A 35 7.48 3.36 7.93
N PRO A 36 7.89 4.19 6.94
CA PRO A 36 8.31 3.69 5.63
C PRO A 36 9.65 2.97 5.80
N ARG A 37 9.57 1.70 6.14
CA ARG A 37 10.74 0.85 6.38
C ARG A 37 11.29 0.44 5.02
N LEU A 38 12.55 0.82 4.80
CA LEU A 38 13.35 0.24 3.75
C LEU A 38 13.50 -1.26 4.03
N VAL A 39 13.04 -2.08 3.09
CA VAL A 39 13.09 -3.54 3.20
C VAL A 39 14.23 -4.09 2.36
N ASP A 40 14.76 -5.25 2.75
CA ASP A 40 15.70 -5.98 1.90
C ASP A 40 14.98 -6.62 0.69
N GLY A 41 15.76 -7.19 -0.22
CA GLY A 41 15.19 -7.76 -1.43
C GLY A 41 14.42 -9.07 -1.24
N ASP A 42 14.62 -9.81 -0.13
CA ASP A 42 13.90 -11.07 0.10
C ASP A 42 12.51 -10.72 0.61
N ARG A 43 12.45 -9.77 1.53
CA ARG A 43 11.20 -9.18 1.98
C ARG A 43 10.45 -8.49 0.84
N MET A 44 11.15 -7.80 -0.08
CA MET A 44 10.50 -7.24 -1.26
C MET A 44 9.94 -8.32 -2.19
N ALA A 45 10.66 -9.42 -2.38
CA ALA A 45 10.20 -10.55 -3.19
C ALA A 45 8.90 -11.14 -2.60
N ASP A 46 8.85 -11.33 -1.28
CA ASP A 46 7.65 -11.76 -0.56
C ASP A 46 6.48 -10.79 -0.75
N LEU A 47 6.73 -9.48 -0.62
CA LEU A 47 5.70 -8.44 -0.75
C LEU A 47 5.12 -8.36 -2.16
N LEU A 48 5.95 -8.61 -3.17
CA LEU A 48 5.53 -8.63 -4.58
C LEU A 48 4.97 -10.00 -5.01
N GLY A 49 5.12 -11.04 -4.19
CA GLY A 49 4.72 -12.41 -4.54
C GLY A 49 5.57 -13.04 -5.66
N VAL A 50 6.84 -12.65 -5.78
CA VAL A 50 7.75 -13.12 -6.84
C VAL A 50 9.02 -13.74 -6.26
N SER A 51 9.81 -14.41 -7.11
CA SER A 51 11.11 -14.94 -6.70
C SER A 51 12.16 -13.82 -6.49
N ARG A 52 13.12 -14.04 -5.58
CA ARG A 52 14.26 -13.12 -5.38
C ARG A 52 15.05 -12.82 -6.67
N PRO A 53 15.36 -13.80 -7.54
CA PRO A 53 15.97 -13.53 -8.84
C PRO A 53 15.18 -12.56 -9.71
N THR A 54 13.84 -12.60 -9.64
CA THR A 54 12.98 -11.64 -10.36
C THR A 54 13.24 -10.21 -9.89
N VAL A 55 13.31 -9.98 -8.57
CA VAL A 55 13.61 -8.66 -8.01
C VAL A 55 14.98 -8.17 -8.45
N ASP A 56 16.00 -9.03 -8.42
CA ASP A 56 17.34 -8.67 -8.84
C ASP A 56 17.43 -8.35 -10.36
N ARG A 57 16.66 -9.07 -11.19
CA ARG A 57 16.51 -8.79 -12.63
C ARG A 57 15.85 -7.43 -12.87
N LEU A 58 14.72 -7.16 -12.21
CA LEU A 58 14.00 -5.87 -12.34
C LEU A 58 14.88 -4.70 -11.91
N ARG A 59 15.64 -4.86 -10.82
CA ARG A 59 16.62 -3.86 -10.39
C ARG A 59 17.71 -3.66 -11.44
N ALA A 60 18.28 -4.74 -11.97
CA ALA A 60 19.34 -4.67 -12.97
C ALA A 60 18.87 -4.01 -14.28
N ALA A 61 17.60 -4.21 -14.64
CA ALA A 61 16.93 -3.53 -15.76
C ALA A 61 16.58 -2.06 -15.47
N GLY A 62 16.71 -1.60 -14.21
CA GLY A 62 16.34 -0.25 -13.81
C GLY A 62 14.83 -0.02 -13.64
N GLU A 63 14.02 -1.08 -13.69
CA GLU A 63 12.55 -1.01 -13.60
C GLU A 63 12.05 -0.72 -12.18
N ILE A 64 12.85 -1.05 -11.16
CA ILE A 64 12.50 -0.80 -9.76
C ILE A 64 13.57 0.05 -9.06
N PRO A 65 13.17 1.06 -8.27
CA PRO A 65 14.09 1.90 -7.51
C PRO A 65 14.72 1.11 -6.36
N SER A 66 16.03 1.31 -6.15
CA SER A 66 16.76 0.73 -5.00
C SER A 66 17.66 1.78 -4.35
N VAL A 67 17.81 1.68 -3.05
CA VAL A 67 18.68 2.54 -2.24
C VAL A 67 19.87 1.70 -1.75
N LEU A 68 21.09 2.15 -2.04
CA LEU A 68 22.30 1.52 -1.50
C LEU A 68 22.63 2.16 -0.15
N LEU A 69 22.54 1.38 0.92
CA LEU A 69 22.89 1.80 2.27
C LEU A 69 24.08 0.96 2.78
N GLY A 70 25.28 1.56 2.71
CA GLY A 70 26.54 0.85 2.93
C GLY A 70 26.76 -0.25 1.89
N ARG A 71 26.72 -1.52 2.32
CA ARG A 71 26.89 -2.69 1.45
C ARG A 71 25.58 -3.38 1.07
N ARG A 72 24.45 -2.91 1.61
CA ARG A 72 23.13 -3.54 1.42
C ARG A 72 22.29 -2.70 0.47
N ARG A 73 21.57 -3.39 -0.41
CA ARG A 73 20.54 -2.76 -1.25
C ARG A 73 19.20 -2.95 -0.57
N LEU A 74 18.55 -1.83 -0.30
CA LEU A 74 17.23 -1.77 0.29
C LEU A 74 16.25 -1.13 -0.68
N TYR A 75 14.97 -1.35 -0.43
CA TYR A 75 13.89 -0.97 -1.31
C TYR A 75 12.78 -0.34 -0.49
N GLN A 76 12.13 0.68 -1.04
CA GLN A 76 10.93 1.25 -0.47
C GLN A 76 9.70 0.64 -1.16
N PRO A 77 8.86 -0.15 -0.47
CA PRO A 77 7.75 -0.87 -1.09
C PRO A 77 6.82 0.02 -1.94
N ALA A 78 6.41 1.17 -1.40
CA ALA A 78 5.52 2.09 -2.10
C ALA A 78 6.14 2.62 -3.41
N ALA A 79 7.43 2.97 -3.40
CA ALA A 79 8.11 3.48 -4.59
C ALA A 79 8.28 2.40 -5.66
N VAL A 80 8.52 1.14 -5.25
CA VAL A 80 8.62 0.01 -6.18
C VAL A 80 7.28 -0.26 -6.85
N VAL A 81 6.18 -0.30 -6.09
CA VAL A 81 4.83 -0.52 -6.64
C VAL A 81 4.46 0.62 -7.61
N ALA A 82 4.75 1.87 -7.25
CA ALA A 82 4.50 3.02 -8.12
C ALA A 82 5.30 2.95 -9.43
N ALA A 83 6.59 2.58 -9.37
CA ALA A 83 7.42 2.42 -10.57
C ALA A 83 6.90 1.32 -11.50
N LEU A 84 6.47 0.18 -10.95
CA LEU A 84 5.89 -0.91 -11.73
C LEU A 84 4.55 -0.53 -12.37
N ALA A 85 3.70 0.22 -11.65
CA ALA A 85 2.45 0.74 -12.21
C ALA A 85 2.72 1.67 -13.41
N ALA A 86 3.63 2.62 -13.26
CA ALA A 86 4.02 3.53 -14.34
C ALA A 86 4.66 2.79 -15.53
N ALA A 87 5.47 1.75 -15.30
CA ALA A 87 6.05 0.94 -16.36
C ALA A 87 4.96 0.22 -17.20
N ASN A 88 3.90 -0.28 -16.55
CA ASN A 88 2.78 -0.92 -17.23
C ASN A 88 1.93 0.08 -18.04
N GLU A 89 1.72 1.30 -17.51
CA GLU A 89 1.02 2.37 -18.23
C GLU A 89 1.78 2.76 -19.52
N ASN A 90 3.09 2.94 -19.44
CA ASN A 90 3.93 3.25 -20.60
C ASN A 90 4.00 2.10 -21.62
N GLY A 91 3.85 0.84 -21.17
CA GLY A 91 3.77 -0.33 -22.05
C GLY A 91 2.45 -0.47 -22.80
N SER A 92 1.37 0.17 -22.30
CA SER A 92 0.05 0.17 -22.95
C SER A 92 -0.12 1.20 -24.07
N ASP A 93 0.86 2.09 -24.25
CA ASP A 93 0.85 3.19 -25.22
C ASP A 93 1.61 2.87 -26.51
N SER A 94 1.88 1.59 -26.80
CA SER A 94 2.39 1.18 -28.12
C SER A 94 1.24 1.06 -29.13
N PRO A 95 1.15 1.96 -30.14
CA PRO A 95 0.20 1.77 -31.23
C PRO A 95 0.70 0.63 -32.12
N CYS A 96 -0.19 -0.32 -32.40
CA CYS A 96 -0.04 -1.32 -33.45
C CYS A 96 0.20 -0.69 -34.82
#